data_AF-A0A832GD88-F1
#
_entry.id   AF-A0A832GD88-F1
#
_cell.length_a   1.000
_cell.length_b   1.000
_cell.length_c   1.000
_cell.angle_alpha   90.00
_cell.angle_beta   90.00
_cell.angle_gamma   90.00
#
_symmetry.space_group_name_H-M   'P 1'
#
loop_
_entity.id
_entity.type
_entity.pdbx_description
1 polymer ?
#
loop_
_entity_poly.entity_id
_entity_poly.type
_entity_poly.pdbx_seq_one_letter_code
_entity_poly.pdbx_strand_id
1 'polypeptide(L)'
;MNRTTRHLGHRARPVLGRSGVALCRIGWLALALAVPSARADDWLTGAPLARQLASPVDVAWSGSPLRPSLERLARAQRVAILLDRRVDPDRPIELRLLDAPLADVFEELAAREGLGVTLCDGVVYVGPPETARKLRTLSALKTEEARGLPAAVSRKALARAAMRWEDFATP
;
A
#
# COMPACT_ATOMS: atom_id res chain seq x y z
N MET A 1 -11.15 53.88 -53.47
CA MET A 1 -11.81 55.13 -53.91
C MET A 1 -12.12 55.98 -52.68
N ASN A 2 -11.40 57.10 -52.53
CA ASN A 2 -11.66 58.34 -51.75
C ASN A 2 -12.38 58.33 -50.38
N ARG A 3 -11.68 58.85 -49.35
CA ARG A 3 -11.84 60.22 -48.74
C ARG A 3 -10.99 60.30 -47.44
N THR A 4 -9.94 61.15 -47.37
CA THR A 4 -9.87 62.48 -46.67
C THR A 4 -10.36 62.44 -45.21
N THR A 5 -9.71 62.96 -44.15
CA THR A 5 -8.80 64.14 -44.00
C THR A 5 -8.30 64.24 -42.54
N ARG A 6 -7.04 64.71 -42.38
CA ARG A 6 -6.42 65.57 -41.33
C ARG A 6 -6.92 65.53 -39.87
N HIS A 7 -5.97 65.46 -38.91
CA HIS A 7 -5.63 66.61 -38.05
C HIS A 7 -4.26 66.45 -37.35
N LEU A 8 -3.53 67.57 -37.33
CA LEU A 8 -2.21 67.82 -36.73
C LEU A 8 -2.22 67.72 -35.19
N GLY A 9 -1.09 67.29 -34.61
CA GLY A 9 -0.80 67.44 -33.18
C GLY A 9 0.68 67.18 -32.87
N HIS A 10 1.51 68.20 -33.04
CA HIS A 10 2.95 68.20 -32.82
C HIS A 10 3.26 68.44 -31.33
N ARG A 11 3.90 67.50 -30.63
CA ARG A 11 4.78 67.80 -29.48
C ARG A 11 5.94 66.81 -29.40
N ALA A 12 7.11 67.37 -29.16
CA ALA A 12 8.42 66.75 -29.23
C ALA A 12 8.91 66.18 -27.89
N ARG A 13 9.99 65.39 -28.02
CA ARG A 13 11.03 65.02 -27.02
C ARG A 13 10.82 63.68 -26.29
N PRO A 14 11.89 62.98 -25.84
CA PRO A 14 13.28 62.94 -26.31
C PRO A 14 13.82 61.50 -26.51
N VAL A 15 15.05 61.49 -27.01
CA VAL A 15 15.95 60.39 -27.36
C VAL A 15 16.41 59.57 -26.15
N LEU A 16 16.38 58.24 -26.33
CA LEU A 16 17.39 57.23 -25.96
C LEU A 16 18.28 57.50 -24.73
N GLY A 17 18.05 56.74 -23.66
CA GLY A 17 18.95 56.59 -22.52
C GLY A 17 19.04 55.12 -22.10
N ARG A 18 20.13 54.47 -22.49
CA ARG A 18 20.51 53.09 -22.17
C ARG A 18 20.78 52.96 -20.66
N SER A 19 20.39 51.83 -20.06
CA SER A 19 21.12 51.00 -19.06
C SER A 19 20.11 50.07 -18.41
N GLY A 20 20.23 48.75 -18.57
CA GLY A 20 20.84 47.88 -17.55
C GLY A 20 19.99 47.95 -16.27
N VAL A 21 19.16 46.96 -15.93
CA VAL A 21 19.57 45.66 -15.40
C VAL A 21 18.47 44.64 -15.67
N ALA A 22 18.83 43.52 -16.29
CA ALA A 22 17.95 42.35 -16.39
C ALA A 22 17.85 41.69 -14.99
N LEU A 23 16.80 42.03 -14.24
CA LEU A 23 16.42 41.25 -13.05
C LEU A 23 15.79 39.94 -13.53
N CYS A 24 16.63 38.93 -13.73
CA CYS A 24 16.20 37.54 -13.84
C CYS A 24 15.67 37.14 -12.45
N ARG A 25 14.35 37.29 -12.22
CA ARG A 25 13.68 36.75 -11.04
C ARG A 25 13.69 35.24 -11.18
N ILE A 26 14.75 34.60 -10.68
CA ILE A 26 14.81 33.15 -10.49
C ILE A 26 13.72 32.82 -9.49
N GLY A 27 12.56 32.40 -10.00
CA GLY A 27 11.47 31.87 -9.20
C GLY A 27 11.97 30.64 -8.46
N TRP A 28 11.90 30.68 -7.14
CA TRP A 28 12.00 29.49 -6.31
C TRP A 28 10.80 28.60 -6.63
N LEU A 29 10.97 27.70 -7.60
CA LEU A 29 10.05 26.60 -7.80
C LEU A 29 10.40 25.56 -6.73
N ALA A 30 9.78 25.69 -5.56
CA ALA A 30 9.77 24.62 -4.56
C ALA A 30 9.05 23.43 -5.20
N LEU A 31 9.84 22.50 -5.76
CA LEU A 31 9.34 21.20 -6.20
C LEU A 31 8.92 20.45 -4.93
N ALA A 32 7.66 20.61 -4.55
CA ALA A 32 7.02 19.73 -3.60
C ALA A 32 7.04 18.34 -4.24
N LEU A 33 8.04 17.53 -3.87
CA LEU A 33 7.98 16.10 -4.06
C LEU A 33 6.76 15.65 -3.24
N ALA A 34 5.62 15.50 -3.92
CA ALA A 34 4.52 14.73 -3.42
C ALA A 34 5.07 13.31 -3.25
N VAL A 35 5.60 13.01 -2.07
CA VAL A 35 5.88 11.64 -1.67
C VAL A 35 4.53 10.94 -1.83
N PRO A 36 4.42 9.91 -2.68
CA PRO A 36 3.21 9.10 -2.71
C PRO A 36 3.08 8.55 -1.30
N SER A 37 2.16 9.12 -0.52
CA SER A 37 1.70 8.46 0.69
C SER A 37 1.13 7.15 0.19
N ALA A 38 1.74 6.03 0.58
CA ALA A 38 1.15 4.72 0.37
C ALA A 38 -0.29 4.86 0.84
N ARG A 39 -1.26 4.82 -0.09
CA ARG A 39 -2.66 4.77 0.30
C ARG A 39 -2.72 3.63 1.29
N ALA A 40 -3.34 3.85 2.45
CA ALA A 40 -3.79 2.74 3.26
C ALA A 40 -4.72 1.95 2.34
N ASP A 41 -4.17 0.94 1.69
CA ASP A 41 -4.94 0.03 0.85
C ASP A 41 -6.06 -0.48 1.75
N ASP A 42 -7.30 -0.35 1.28
CA ASP A 42 -8.49 -0.72 2.03
C ASP A 42 -8.56 -2.25 2.08
N TRP A 43 -7.71 -2.83 2.95
CA TRP A 43 -7.57 -4.27 3.13
C TRP A 43 -8.82 -4.83 3.77
N LEU A 44 -9.32 -5.94 3.23
CA LEU A 44 -10.46 -6.63 3.80
C LEU A 44 -10.06 -7.21 5.16
N THR A 45 -10.97 -7.08 6.14
CA THR A 45 -10.85 -7.69 7.47
C THR A 45 -12.15 -8.37 7.86
N GLY A 46 -12.15 -9.19 8.91
CA GLY A 46 -13.35 -9.81 9.45
C GLY A 46 -14.12 -10.66 8.42
N ALA A 47 -15.45 -10.54 8.41
CA ALA A 47 -16.31 -11.33 7.53
C ALA A 47 -16.07 -11.09 6.02
N PRO A 48 -15.86 -9.85 5.53
CA PRO A 48 -15.42 -9.63 4.15
C PRO A 48 -14.16 -10.41 3.76
N LEU A 49 -13.14 -10.42 4.62
CA LEU A 49 -11.92 -11.19 4.37
C LEU A 49 -12.18 -12.69 4.33
N ALA A 50 -12.96 -13.21 5.26
CA ALA A 50 -13.31 -14.64 5.29
C ALA A 50 -14.02 -15.08 4.00
N ARG A 51 -14.94 -14.26 3.48
CA ARG A 51 -15.58 -14.51 2.18
C ARG A 51 -14.58 -14.45 1.02
N GLN A 52 -13.67 -13.49 1.04
CA GLN A 52 -12.65 -13.37 0.01
C GLN A 52 -11.72 -14.58 -0.02
N LEU A 53 -11.29 -15.06 1.14
CA LEU A 53 -10.45 -16.26 1.25
C LEU A 53 -11.15 -17.52 0.72
N ALA A 54 -12.48 -17.59 0.82
CA ALA A 54 -13.28 -18.68 0.28
C ALA A 54 -13.69 -18.48 -1.20
N SER A 55 -13.40 -17.32 -1.79
CA SER A 55 -13.78 -17.03 -3.18
C SER A 55 -12.79 -17.66 -4.16
N PRO A 56 -13.27 -18.21 -5.29
CA PRO A 56 -12.41 -18.81 -6.29
C PRO A 56 -11.56 -17.77 -7.02
N VAL A 57 -10.31 -18.13 -7.30
CA VAL A 57 -9.34 -17.33 -8.04
C VAL A 57 -8.51 -18.19 -8.98
N ASP A 58 -8.02 -17.55 -10.04
CA ASP A 58 -7.03 -18.14 -10.95
C ASP A 58 -5.65 -17.55 -10.66
N VAL A 59 -4.68 -18.42 -10.42
CA VAL A 59 -3.27 -18.06 -10.22
C VAL A 59 -2.40 -18.92 -11.11
N ALA A 60 -1.60 -18.28 -11.95
CA ALA A 60 -0.58 -18.91 -12.76
C ALA A 60 0.71 -18.09 -12.67
N TRP A 61 1.70 -18.64 -11.99
CA TRP A 61 3.06 -18.11 -11.87
C TRP A 61 4.03 -19.16 -12.40
N SER A 62 4.91 -18.72 -13.30
CA SER A 62 6.02 -19.51 -13.80
C SER A 62 7.28 -18.67 -13.78
N GLY A 63 8.27 -19.10 -13.01
CA GLY A 63 9.53 -18.40 -12.77
C GLY A 63 9.35 -17.00 -12.16
N SER A 64 8.20 -16.69 -11.56
CA SER A 64 7.89 -15.33 -11.12
C SER A 64 8.50 -15.08 -9.73
N PRO A 65 9.07 -13.89 -9.44
CA PRO A 65 9.59 -13.59 -8.11
C PRO A 65 8.48 -13.60 -7.04
N LEU A 66 8.76 -14.19 -5.87
CA LEU A 66 7.80 -14.39 -4.78
C LEU A 66 7.12 -13.09 -4.33
N ARG A 67 7.91 -12.08 -3.94
CA ARG A 67 7.38 -10.83 -3.37
C ARG A 67 6.48 -10.07 -4.37
N PRO A 68 6.92 -9.75 -5.60
CA PRO A 68 6.06 -9.13 -6.60
C PRO A 68 4.79 -9.93 -6.90
N SER A 69 4.85 -11.26 -6.82
CA SER A 69 3.69 -12.12 -7.05
C SER A 69 2.67 -12.03 -5.91
N LEU A 70 3.14 -12.09 -4.66
CA LEU A 70 2.30 -11.87 -3.48
C LEU A 70 1.74 -10.44 -3.41
N GLU A 71 2.52 -9.42 -3.76
CA GLU A 71 2.05 -8.02 -3.77
C GLU A 71 0.97 -7.76 -4.82
N ARG A 72 1.06 -8.42 -5.98
CA ARG A 72 -0.01 -8.37 -7.00
C ARG A 72 -1.25 -9.10 -6.51
N LEU A 73 -1.10 -10.29 -5.94
CA LEU A 73 -2.21 -11.06 -5.37
C LEU A 73 -2.91 -10.29 -4.24
N ALA A 74 -2.13 -9.72 -3.31
CA ALA A 74 -2.62 -8.90 -2.22
C ALA A 74 -3.52 -7.78 -2.72
N ARG A 75 -3.03 -6.97 -3.67
CA ARG A 75 -3.78 -5.85 -4.25
C ARG A 75 -5.01 -6.30 -5.02
N ALA A 76 -4.88 -7.33 -5.86
CA ALA A 76 -5.99 -7.84 -6.66
C ALA A 76 -7.13 -8.38 -5.79
N GLN A 77 -6.79 -9.06 -4.70
CA GLN A 77 -7.76 -9.68 -3.79
C GLN A 77 -8.10 -8.82 -2.58
N ARG A 78 -7.47 -7.65 -2.43
CA ARG A 78 -7.57 -6.77 -1.26
C ARG A 78 -7.31 -7.50 0.06
N VAL A 79 -6.37 -8.44 0.06
CA VAL A 79 -5.94 -9.18 1.26
C VAL A 79 -4.57 -8.68 1.69
N ALA A 80 -4.44 -8.28 2.96
CA ALA A 80 -3.14 -7.90 3.50
C ALA A 80 -2.25 -9.14 3.63
N ILE A 81 -1.04 -9.07 3.08
CA ILE A 81 -0.05 -10.15 3.14
C ILE A 81 1.24 -9.61 3.77
N LEU A 82 1.74 -10.29 4.80
CA LEU A 82 3.02 -10.02 5.44
C LEU A 82 4.01 -11.11 5.08
N LEU A 83 5.01 -10.76 4.26
CA LEU A 83 6.14 -11.63 3.95
C LEU A 83 7.25 -11.44 5.00
N ASP A 84 7.60 -12.51 5.71
CA ASP A 84 8.69 -12.52 6.68
C ASP A 84 10.04 -12.23 6.01
N ARG A 85 10.85 -11.38 6.63
CA ARG A 85 12.17 -10.95 6.12
C ARG A 85 13.20 -12.07 5.94
N ARG A 86 12.98 -13.24 6.56
CA ARG A 86 13.86 -14.41 6.43
C ARG A 86 13.61 -15.19 5.14
N VAL A 87 12.50 -14.93 4.46
CA VAL A 87 12.19 -15.54 3.17
C VAL A 87 12.86 -14.71 2.08
N ASP A 88 13.57 -15.37 1.17
CA ASP A 88 14.11 -14.73 -0.03
C ASP A 88 12.95 -14.19 -0.89
N PRO A 89 12.82 -12.87 -1.05
CA PRO A 89 11.71 -12.27 -1.77
C PRO A 89 11.81 -12.44 -3.29
N ASP A 90 13.02 -12.67 -3.82
CA ASP A 90 13.29 -12.64 -5.25
C ASP A 90 13.38 -14.05 -5.86
N ARG A 91 13.33 -15.08 -5.01
CA ARG A 91 13.32 -16.46 -5.50
C ARG A 91 12.15 -16.70 -6.47
N PRO A 92 12.39 -17.39 -7.59
CA PRO A 92 11.34 -17.76 -8.52
C PRO A 92 10.43 -18.82 -7.90
N ILE A 93 9.13 -18.69 -8.13
CA ILE A 93 8.12 -19.65 -7.67
C ILE A 93 7.30 -20.19 -8.85
N GLU A 94 6.81 -21.42 -8.68
CA GLU A 94 5.96 -22.12 -9.65
C GLU A 94 4.64 -22.48 -8.97
N LEU A 95 3.54 -21.90 -9.47
CA LEU A 95 2.22 -22.16 -8.92
C LEU A 95 1.17 -22.05 -10.02
N ARG A 96 0.32 -23.08 -10.14
CA ARG A 96 -0.83 -23.04 -11.02
C ARG A 96 -2.04 -23.66 -10.34
N LEU A 97 -2.98 -22.81 -9.96
CA LEU A 97 -4.32 -23.21 -9.51
C LEU A 97 -5.34 -22.43 -10.33
N LEU A 98 -6.40 -23.12 -10.74
CA LEU A 98 -7.51 -22.54 -11.47
C LEU A 98 -8.79 -22.83 -10.69
N ASP A 99 -9.67 -21.84 -10.62
CA ASP A 99 -10.96 -21.93 -9.93
C ASP A 99 -10.85 -22.47 -8.49
N ALA A 100 -9.78 -22.06 -7.77
CA ALA A 100 -9.49 -22.53 -6.42
C ALA A 100 -9.76 -21.43 -5.39
N PRO A 101 -10.28 -21.76 -4.19
CA PRO A 101 -10.35 -20.81 -3.09
C PRO A 101 -9.01 -20.10 -2.87
N LEU A 102 -9.06 -18.79 -2.62
CA LEU A 102 -7.85 -18.01 -2.35
C LEU A 102 -7.04 -18.54 -1.15
N ALA A 103 -7.70 -19.13 -0.15
CA ALA A 103 -7.03 -19.83 0.95
C ALA A 103 -6.11 -20.96 0.44
N ASP A 104 -6.61 -21.78 -0.49
CA ASP A 104 -5.90 -22.92 -1.04
C ASP A 104 -4.67 -22.48 -1.86
N VAL A 105 -4.72 -21.30 -2.50
CA VAL A 105 -3.54 -20.71 -3.14
C VAL A 105 -2.41 -20.51 -2.12
N PHE A 106 -2.72 -19.99 -0.93
CA PHE A 106 -1.70 -19.79 0.09
C PHE A 106 -1.20 -21.10 0.70
N GLU A 107 -2.09 -22.07 0.90
CA GLU A 107 -1.72 -23.40 1.40
C GLU A 107 -0.83 -24.16 0.42
N GLU A 108 -1.18 -24.16 -0.87
CA GLU A 108 -0.40 -24.82 -1.92
C GLU A 108 0.95 -24.12 -2.14
N LEU A 109 0.97 -22.77 -2.12
CA LEU A 109 2.21 -22.01 -2.13
C LEU A 109 3.11 -22.41 -0.96
N ALA A 110 2.54 -22.52 0.24
CA ALA A 110 3.29 -22.89 1.44
C ALA A 110 3.89 -24.29 1.31
N ALA A 111 3.10 -25.25 0.84
CA ALA A 111 3.50 -26.63 0.67
C ALA A 111 4.65 -26.77 -0.35
N ARG A 112 4.52 -26.14 -1.52
CA ARG A 112 5.54 -26.20 -2.59
C ARG A 112 6.85 -25.53 -2.21
N GLU A 113 6.75 -24.40 -1.53
CA GLU A 113 7.88 -23.50 -1.33
C GLU A 113 8.55 -23.67 0.04
N GLY A 114 8.12 -24.67 0.83
CA GLY A 114 8.63 -24.95 2.17
C GLY A 114 8.35 -23.83 3.17
N LEU A 115 7.24 -23.12 3.01
CA LEU A 115 6.84 -21.99 3.85
C LEU A 115 5.74 -22.39 4.83
N GLY A 116 5.53 -21.52 5.82
CA GLY A 116 4.36 -21.51 6.68
C GLY A 116 3.43 -20.36 6.32
N VAL A 117 2.14 -20.65 6.39
CA VAL A 117 1.08 -19.65 6.28
C VAL A 117 0.19 -19.69 7.51
N THR A 118 -0.21 -18.50 7.99
CA THR A 118 -1.29 -18.36 8.97
C THR A 118 -2.01 -17.04 8.79
N LEU A 119 -3.32 -17.03 9.06
CA LEU A 119 -4.09 -15.80 9.19
C LEU A 119 -3.92 -15.26 10.61
N CYS A 120 -3.52 -13.99 10.74
CA CYS A 120 -3.40 -13.27 12.01
C CYS A 120 -4.21 -11.98 11.91
N ASP A 121 -5.37 -11.94 12.55
CA ASP A 121 -6.24 -10.75 12.71
C ASP A 121 -6.63 -9.94 11.47
N GLY A 122 -6.50 -10.53 10.28
CA GLY A 122 -6.80 -9.86 9.00
C GLY A 122 -5.62 -9.84 8.04
N VAL A 123 -4.45 -10.30 8.47
CA VAL A 123 -3.22 -10.35 7.68
C VAL A 123 -2.80 -11.80 7.47
N VAL A 124 -2.54 -12.18 6.23
CA VAL A 124 -1.94 -13.47 5.89
C VAL A 124 -0.43 -13.36 6.09
N TYR A 125 0.09 -14.05 7.09
CA TYR A 125 1.52 -14.18 7.31
C TYR A 125 2.09 -15.28 6.42
N VAL A 126 3.21 -15.01 5.76
CA VAL A 126 3.98 -15.94 4.93
C VAL A 126 5.43 -15.92 5.42
N GLY A 127 5.95 -17.05 5.89
CA GLY A 127 7.29 -17.09 6.49
C GLY A 127 7.79 -18.49 6.82
N PRO A 128 8.77 -18.65 7.72
CA PRO A 128 9.19 -19.97 8.19
C PRO A 128 8.03 -20.77 8.83
N PRO A 129 7.88 -22.08 8.52
CA PRO A 129 6.79 -22.93 9.03
C PRO A 129 6.62 -22.89 10.55
N GLU A 130 7.74 -22.97 11.26
CA GLU A 130 7.80 -22.92 12.72
C GLU A 130 7.23 -21.61 13.29
N THR A 131 7.53 -20.49 12.65
CA THR A 131 7.04 -19.17 13.07
C THR A 131 5.54 -19.06 12.80
N ALA A 132 5.07 -19.48 11.61
CA ALA A 132 3.64 -19.45 11.28
C ALA A 132 2.80 -20.25 12.28
N ARG A 133 3.26 -21.44 12.69
CA ARG A 133 2.58 -22.29 13.69
C ARG A 133 2.54 -21.65 15.07
N LYS A 134 3.64 -21.03 15.50
CA LYS A 134 3.69 -20.28 16.76
C LYS A 134 2.74 -19.08 16.72
N LEU A 135 2.76 -18.30 15.63
CA LEU A 135 1.88 -17.14 15.45
C LEU A 135 0.41 -17.52 15.49
N ARG A 136 0.01 -18.61 14.83
CA ARG A 136 -1.36 -19.15 14.92
C ARG A 136 -1.79 -19.35 16.36
N THR A 137 -0.94 -20.01 17.14
CA THR A 137 -1.21 -20.33 18.55
C THR A 137 -1.26 -19.07 19.40
N LEU A 138 -0.27 -18.19 19.26
CA LEU A 138 -0.20 -16.95 20.04
C LEU A 138 -1.35 -16.00 19.72
N SER A 139 -1.76 -15.87 18.46
CA SER A 139 -2.91 -15.06 18.06
C SER A 139 -4.20 -15.57 18.70
N ALA A 140 -4.41 -16.90 18.69
CA ALA A 140 -5.56 -17.52 19.34
C ALA A 140 -5.58 -17.25 20.86
N LEU A 141 -4.45 -17.49 21.54
CA LEU A 141 -4.31 -17.26 22.99
C LEU A 141 -4.53 -15.79 23.34
N LYS A 142 -3.95 -14.86 22.59
CA LYS A 142 -4.11 -13.41 22.85
C LYS A 142 -5.54 -12.95 22.62
N THR A 143 -6.22 -13.51 21.63
CA THR A 143 -7.64 -13.25 21.39
C THR A 143 -8.50 -13.76 22.54
N GLU A 144 -8.21 -14.96 23.07
CA GLU A 144 -8.91 -15.53 24.22
C GLU A 144 -8.68 -14.72 25.50
N GLU A 145 -7.43 -14.37 25.79
CA GLU A 145 -7.08 -13.47 26.90
C GLU A 145 -7.84 -12.15 26.81
N ALA A 146 -7.89 -11.52 25.63
CA ALA A 146 -8.61 -10.27 25.41
C ALA A 146 -10.13 -10.41 25.61
N ARG A 147 -10.73 -11.57 25.31
CA ARG A 147 -12.15 -11.85 25.60
C ARG A 147 -12.43 -12.03 27.09
N GLY A 148 -11.45 -12.51 27.86
CA GLY A 148 -11.56 -12.68 29.31
C GLY A 148 -11.49 -11.39 30.13
N LEU A 149 -11.12 -10.26 29.51
CA LEU A 149 -11.01 -8.97 30.18
C LEU A 149 -12.40 -8.35 30.50
N PRO A 150 -12.50 -7.40 31.45
CA PRO A 150 -13.73 -6.65 31.69
C PRO A 150 -14.29 -6.04 30.40
N ALA A 151 -15.61 -6.02 30.23
CA ALA A 151 -16.27 -5.74 28.96
C ALA A 151 -15.79 -4.47 28.23
N ALA A 152 -15.54 -3.38 28.97
CA ALA A 152 -15.04 -2.12 28.40
C ALA A 152 -13.61 -2.26 27.85
N VAL A 153 -12.75 -3.01 28.53
CA VAL A 153 -11.37 -3.27 28.14
C VAL A 153 -11.33 -4.28 26.99
N SER A 154 -12.08 -5.37 27.09
CA SER A 154 -12.20 -6.38 26.03
C SER A 154 -12.65 -5.76 24.71
N ARG A 155 -13.67 -4.90 24.75
CA ARG A 155 -14.16 -4.18 23.56
C ARG A 155 -13.05 -3.33 22.93
N LYS A 156 -12.25 -2.63 23.73
CA LYS A 156 -11.13 -1.82 23.23
C LYS A 156 -10.00 -2.70 22.67
N ALA A 157 -9.63 -3.78 23.36
CA ALA A 157 -8.56 -4.68 22.97
C ALA A 157 -8.86 -5.45 21.67
N LEU A 158 -10.12 -5.84 21.45
CA LEU A 158 -10.57 -6.55 20.25
C LEU A 158 -10.99 -5.61 19.11
N ALA A 159 -11.07 -4.31 19.36
CA ALA A 159 -11.40 -3.35 18.31
C ALA A 159 -10.26 -3.27 17.29
N ARG A 160 -10.58 -3.49 16.02
CA ARG A 160 -9.66 -3.19 14.92
C ARG A 160 -9.67 -1.68 14.69
N ALA A 161 -8.58 -1.01 15.02
CA ALA A 161 -8.41 0.43 14.80
C ALA A 161 -7.17 0.68 13.93
N ALA A 162 -7.25 1.72 13.09
CA ALA A 162 -6.07 2.20 12.39
C ALA A 162 -5.08 2.74 13.43
N MET A 163 -3.92 2.09 13.51
CA MET A 163 -2.82 2.49 14.36
C MET A 163 -1.92 3.43 13.58
N ARG A 164 -1.66 4.61 14.13
CA ARG A 164 -0.69 5.56 13.59
C ARG A 164 0.59 5.49 14.37
N TRP A 165 1.71 5.76 13.71
CA TRP A 165 2.99 5.79 14.41
C TRP A 165 2.99 6.80 15.56
N GLU A 166 2.30 7.93 15.40
CA GLU A 166 2.15 8.96 16.43
C GLU A 166 1.44 8.45 17.70
N ASP A 167 0.56 7.44 17.60
CA ASP A 167 -0.16 6.88 18.75
C ASP A 167 0.77 6.15 19.73
N PHE A 168 1.99 5.81 19.29
CA PHE A 168 3.01 5.09 20.06
C PHE A 168 4.27 5.94 20.32
N ALA A 169 4.20 7.24 20.08
CA ALA A 169 5.33 8.15 20.26
C ALA A 169 5.62 8.50 21.74
N THR A 170 4.69 8.17 22.64
CA THR A 170 4.87 8.35 24.09
C THR A 170 5.08 6.99 24.75
N PRO A 171 6.15 6.81 25.56
CA PRO A 171 6.43 5.55 26.26
C PRO A 171 5.34 5.11 27.24
#